data_AF-A0A6J6EN22-F1
#
_entry.id   AF-A0A6J6EN22-F1
#
_cell.length_a   1.000
_cell.length_b   1.000
_cell.length_c   1.000
_cell.angle_alpha   90.00
_cell.angle_beta   90.00
_cell.angle_gamma   90.00
#
_symmetry.space_group_name_H-M   'P 1'
#
loop_
_entity.id
_entity.type
_entity.pdbx_description
1 polymer ?
#
loop_
_entity_poly.entity_id
_entity_poly.type
_entity_poly.pdbx_seq_one_letter_code
_entity_poly.pdbx_strand_id
1 'polypeptide(L)'
;MQTGLRPVSVFFLTTKFFHKFTSELDALIGYYLDMPGLGKSRDSHFPSIEKKYGKKMSHWFSVMKKISDKKYPEQIAFLRTKHNFSQVHANALVMYSKGSKSTSKFESVKDYFSSINKAQAKTIKALYKPIMKLHKDIELTVAWNQPVLRLGNSYIFGAGVTAKYILLNPFSKSVLDKFSKKLTDLKVNKHTFAIPNDWKVDEKLMVAMAKARIAEIIK
;
A
#
# COMPACT_ATOMS: atom_id res chain seq x y z
N MET A 1 -29.47 41.13 -24.72
CA MET A 1 -28.13 40.72 -25.22
C MET A 1 -27.24 40.40 -24.02
N GLN A 2 -26.51 39.28 -24.10
CA GLN A 2 -25.61 38.64 -23.12
C GLN A 2 -24.65 39.63 -22.41
N THR A 3 -24.57 39.69 -21.07
CA THR A 3 -23.75 38.88 -20.12
C THR A 3 -22.24 38.83 -20.40
N GLY A 4 -21.43 39.27 -19.43
CA GLY A 4 -19.96 39.15 -19.48
C GLY A 4 -19.21 39.49 -18.18
N LEU A 5 -19.64 38.99 -17.02
CA LEU A 5 -18.80 38.89 -15.81
C LEU A 5 -18.49 37.41 -15.55
N ARG A 6 -17.21 37.05 -15.51
CA ARG A 6 -16.73 35.70 -15.19
C ARG A 6 -16.84 35.45 -13.68
N PRO A 7 -17.34 34.29 -13.23
CA PRO A 7 -17.02 33.78 -11.90
C PRO A 7 -16.08 32.57 -11.98
N VAL A 8 -15.12 32.56 -11.05
CA VAL A 8 -14.26 31.42 -10.71
C VAL A 8 -15.14 30.36 -10.04
N SER A 9 -15.42 29.25 -10.73
CA SER A 9 -16.11 28.11 -10.10
C SER A 9 -15.11 27.18 -9.42
N VAL A 10 -15.07 27.33 -8.10
CA VAL A 10 -14.71 26.30 -7.12
C VAL A 10 -15.63 25.09 -7.34
N PHE A 11 -15.07 23.95 -7.78
CA PHE A 11 -15.84 22.71 -7.89
C PHE A 11 -15.86 21.97 -6.55
N PHE A 12 -17.02 22.00 -5.91
CA PHE A 12 -17.38 21.18 -4.75
C PHE A 12 -17.28 19.69 -5.09
N LEU A 13 -16.30 18.98 -4.52
CA LEU A 13 -16.28 17.52 -4.49
C LEU A 13 -17.22 17.05 -3.37
N THR A 14 -18.38 16.54 -3.78
CA THR A 14 -19.43 16.06 -2.87
C THR A 14 -19.03 14.76 -2.16
N THR A 15 -19.52 14.63 -0.93
CA THR A 15 -19.19 13.66 0.11
C THR A 15 -19.40 12.18 -0.28
N LYS A 16 -20.10 11.90 -1.39
CA LYS A 16 -20.27 10.55 -1.95
C LYS A 16 -19.06 10.06 -2.74
N PHE A 17 -18.28 10.96 -3.34
CA PHE A 17 -17.05 10.59 -4.07
C PHE A 17 -15.93 10.19 -3.08
N PHE A 18 -15.90 10.83 -1.90
CA PHE A 18 -14.96 10.51 -0.83
C PHE A 18 -15.22 9.15 -0.19
N HIS A 19 -16.48 8.77 0.04
CA HIS A 19 -16.84 7.46 0.59
C HIS A 19 -16.52 6.29 -0.36
N LYS A 20 -16.68 6.49 -1.67
CA LYS A 20 -16.32 5.47 -2.67
C LYS A 20 -14.81 5.28 -2.78
N PHE A 21 -14.03 6.37 -2.63
CA PHE A 21 -12.57 6.32 -2.65
C PHE A 21 -11.99 5.56 -1.44
N THR A 22 -12.61 5.68 -0.26
CA THR A 22 -12.18 4.96 0.94
C THR A 22 -12.53 3.48 0.91
N SER A 23 -13.71 3.12 0.39
CA SER A 23 -14.09 1.71 0.23
C SER A 23 -13.27 1.00 -0.85
N GLU A 24 -12.91 1.71 -1.93
CA GLU A 24 -12.02 1.18 -2.96
C GLU A 24 -10.58 1.05 -2.45
N LEU A 25 -10.11 1.95 -1.57
CA LEU A 25 -8.81 1.80 -0.89
C LEU A 25 -8.82 0.64 0.11
N ASP A 26 -9.88 0.44 0.88
CA ASP A 26 -10.00 -0.68 1.82
C ASP A 26 -10.15 -2.03 1.10
N ALA A 27 -10.86 -2.05 -0.04
CA ALA A 27 -10.92 -3.21 -0.93
C ALA A 27 -9.60 -3.44 -1.67
N LEU A 28 -8.87 -2.38 -2.06
CA LEU A 28 -7.51 -2.50 -2.60
C LEU A 28 -6.56 -3.04 -1.53
N ILE A 29 -6.63 -2.52 -0.31
CA ILE A 29 -5.81 -2.98 0.83
C ILE A 29 -6.14 -4.44 1.12
N GLY A 30 -7.42 -4.83 1.15
CA GLY A 30 -7.85 -6.23 1.26
C GLY A 30 -7.32 -7.12 0.13
N TYR A 31 -7.33 -6.64 -1.12
CA TYR A 31 -6.82 -7.34 -2.29
C TYR A 31 -5.28 -7.42 -2.34
N TYR A 32 -4.58 -6.43 -1.79
CA TYR A 32 -3.11 -6.41 -1.67
C TYR A 32 -2.59 -7.29 -0.52
N LEU A 33 -3.42 -7.56 0.49
CA LEU A 33 -3.09 -8.43 1.62
C LEU A 33 -3.04 -9.93 1.24
N ASP A 34 -3.61 -10.32 0.10
CA ASP A 34 -3.80 -11.72 -0.31
C ASP A 34 -2.95 -12.13 -1.53
N MET A 35 -1.93 -11.35 -1.90
CA MET A 35 -1.05 -11.68 -3.03
C MET A 35 0.31 -12.24 -2.58
N PRO A 36 0.65 -13.49 -2.94
CA PRO A 36 1.98 -14.03 -2.74
C PRO A 36 2.96 -13.33 -3.69
N GLY A 37 4.01 -12.73 -3.11
CA GLY A 37 5.28 -12.41 -3.76
C GLY A 37 5.23 -11.94 -5.21
N LEU A 38 4.61 -10.79 -5.49
CA LEU A 38 4.83 -10.10 -6.76
C LEU A 38 6.31 -9.70 -6.84
N GLY A 39 7.02 -10.27 -7.81
CA GLY A 39 8.39 -9.90 -8.13
C GLY A 39 8.52 -8.38 -8.18
N LYS A 40 9.58 -7.85 -7.55
CA LYS A 40 9.80 -6.41 -7.39
C LYS A 40 9.74 -5.65 -8.73
N SER A 41 9.95 -6.33 -9.86
CA SER A 41 9.92 -5.73 -11.19
C SER A 41 8.79 -6.24 -12.07
N ARG A 42 8.16 -5.35 -12.83
CA ARG A 42 7.07 -5.66 -13.77
C ARG A 42 7.55 -6.45 -15.00
N ASP A 43 8.83 -6.37 -15.34
CA ASP A 43 9.44 -7.18 -16.40
C ASP A 43 9.55 -8.67 -16.05
N SER A 44 9.39 -9.05 -14.77
CA SER A 44 9.29 -10.46 -14.38
C SER A 44 8.11 -11.20 -15.03
N HIS A 45 7.09 -10.46 -15.50
CA HIS A 45 5.97 -11.01 -16.26
C HIS A 45 6.27 -11.21 -17.75
N PHE A 46 7.37 -10.70 -18.28
CA PHE A 46 7.64 -10.73 -19.72
C PHE A 46 7.77 -12.15 -20.28
N PRO A 47 8.49 -13.09 -19.64
CA PRO A 47 8.54 -14.46 -20.12
C PRO A 47 7.15 -15.12 -20.17
N SER A 48 6.29 -14.87 -19.17
CA SER A 48 4.92 -15.42 -19.16
C SER A 48 4.00 -14.74 -20.18
N ILE A 49 4.19 -13.45 -20.46
CA ILE A 49 3.51 -12.70 -21.51
C ILE A 49 3.88 -13.27 -22.88
N GLU A 50 5.17 -13.41 -23.19
CA GLU A 50 5.61 -13.96 -24.47
C GLU A 50 5.10 -15.39 -24.67
N LYS A 51 5.23 -16.24 -23.63
CA LYS A 51 4.73 -17.62 -23.66
C LYS A 51 3.22 -17.70 -23.90
N LYS A 52 2.42 -16.83 -23.26
CA LYS A 52 0.96 -16.89 -23.31
C LYS A 52 0.35 -16.24 -24.56
N TYR A 53 0.96 -15.17 -25.06
CA TYR A 53 0.40 -14.37 -26.17
C TYR A 53 1.16 -14.54 -27.48
N GLY A 54 2.23 -15.35 -27.51
CA GLY A 54 2.87 -15.82 -28.74
C GLY A 54 3.63 -14.77 -29.55
N LYS A 55 3.88 -13.59 -28.97
CA LYS A 55 4.69 -12.52 -29.58
C LYS A 55 5.76 -12.05 -28.60
N LYS A 56 6.92 -11.67 -29.14
CA LYS A 56 8.03 -11.08 -28.37
C LYS A 56 7.63 -9.74 -27.74
N MET A 57 8.26 -9.35 -26.64
CA MET A 57 8.01 -8.07 -25.96
C MET A 57 8.21 -6.85 -26.85
N SER A 58 9.13 -6.90 -27.82
CA SER A 58 9.31 -5.82 -28.81
C SER A 58 8.03 -5.52 -29.60
N HIS A 59 7.25 -6.55 -29.92
CA HIS A 59 5.93 -6.39 -30.55
C HIS A 59 4.97 -5.69 -29.59
N TRP A 60 4.89 -6.15 -28.34
CA TRP A 60 3.97 -5.58 -27.35
C TRP A 60 4.30 -4.14 -26.98
N PHE A 61 5.58 -3.77 -26.88
CA PHE A 61 5.98 -2.38 -26.70
C PHE A 61 5.61 -1.51 -27.91
N SER A 62 5.70 -2.06 -29.13
CA SER A 62 5.23 -1.37 -30.34
C SER A 62 3.71 -1.14 -30.32
N VAL A 63 2.94 -2.13 -29.83
CA VAL A 63 1.50 -1.98 -29.60
C VAL A 63 1.22 -0.88 -28.58
N MET A 64 1.96 -0.87 -27.46
CA MET A 64 1.80 0.16 -26.43
C MET A 64 2.14 1.57 -26.94
N LYS A 65 3.14 1.72 -27.80
CA LYS A 65 3.50 3.00 -28.41
C LYS A 65 2.33 3.60 -29.22
N LYS A 66 1.57 2.76 -29.93
CA LYS A 66 0.41 3.18 -30.75
C LYS A 66 -0.79 3.67 -29.95
N ILE A 67 -0.87 3.34 -28.66
CA ILE A 67 -1.98 3.71 -27.78
C ILE A 67 -1.52 4.53 -26.57
N SER A 68 -0.32 5.13 -26.67
CA SER A 68 0.34 5.81 -25.55
C SER A 68 -0.41 7.08 -25.07
N ASP A 69 -1.19 7.68 -25.97
CA ASP A 69 -2.07 8.83 -25.76
C ASP A 69 -3.36 8.48 -24.98
N LYS A 70 -3.78 7.21 -25.03
CA LYS A 70 -4.99 6.73 -24.34
C LYS A 70 -4.83 6.76 -22.83
N LYS A 71 -5.94 6.89 -22.10
CA LYS A 71 -5.93 6.80 -20.63
C LYS A 71 -5.62 5.38 -20.18
N TYR A 72 -5.08 5.22 -18.97
CA TYR A 72 -4.73 3.91 -18.42
C TYR A 72 -5.85 2.86 -18.52
N PRO A 73 -7.12 3.15 -18.15
CA PRO A 73 -8.20 2.17 -18.28
C PRO A 73 -8.47 1.73 -19.72
N GLU A 74 -8.31 2.66 -20.68
CA GLU A 74 -8.52 2.39 -22.10
C GLU A 74 -7.40 1.51 -22.67
N GLN A 75 -6.14 1.74 -22.25
CA GLN A 75 -5.01 0.89 -22.63
C GLN A 75 -5.19 -0.54 -22.09
N ILE A 76 -5.63 -0.68 -20.85
CA ILE A 76 -5.97 -1.98 -20.25
C ILE A 76 -7.10 -2.65 -21.02
N ALA A 77 -8.19 -1.93 -21.27
CA ALA A 77 -9.34 -2.46 -22.00
C ALA A 77 -8.94 -2.91 -23.41
N PHE A 78 -8.11 -2.13 -24.11
CA PHE A 78 -7.59 -2.49 -25.43
C PHE A 78 -6.82 -3.82 -25.41
N LEU A 79 -5.86 -4.00 -24.50
CA LEU A 79 -5.08 -5.24 -24.40
C LEU A 79 -5.97 -6.44 -24.04
N ARG A 80 -6.92 -6.25 -23.13
CA ARG A 80 -7.82 -7.32 -22.68
C ARG A 80 -8.83 -7.73 -23.75
N THR A 81 -9.37 -6.77 -24.51
CA THR A 81 -10.42 -7.05 -25.51
C THR A 81 -9.87 -7.44 -26.87
N LYS A 82 -8.77 -6.82 -27.32
CA LYS A 82 -8.18 -7.07 -28.65
C LYS A 82 -7.12 -8.16 -28.64
N HIS A 83 -6.47 -8.39 -27.51
CA HIS A 83 -5.35 -9.33 -27.40
C HIS A 83 -5.53 -10.35 -26.27
N ASN A 84 -6.71 -10.40 -25.65
CA ASN A 84 -7.08 -11.36 -24.61
C ASN A 84 -6.11 -11.39 -23.41
N PHE A 85 -5.47 -10.26 -23.10
CA PHE A 85 -4.59 -10.16 -21.95
C PHE A 85 -5.36 -10.42 -20.64
N SER A 86 -4.68 -11.01 -19.66
CA SER A 86 -5.17 -11.00 -18.28
C SER A 86 -5.01 -9.61 -17.68
N GLN A 87 -5.76 -9.29 -16.63
CA GLN A 87 -5.62 -8.01 -15.92
C GLN A 87 -4.18 -7.78 -15.43
N VAL A 88 -3.55 -8.82 -14.89
CA VAL A 88 -2.19 -8.76 -14.33
C VAL A 88 -1.17 -8.48 -15.43
N HIS A 89 -1.21 -9.22 -16.54
CA HIS A 89 -0.29 -9.02 -17.65
C HIS A 89 -0.48 -7.66 -18.35
N ALA A 90 -1.74 -7.23 -18.52
CA ALA A 90 -2.04 -5.91 -19.09
C ALA A 90 -1.49 -4.80 -18.20
N ASN A 91 -1.70 -4.88 -16.88
CA ASN A 91 -1.17 -3.91 -15.92
C ASN A 91 0.36 -3.87 -15.97
N ALA A 92 1.02 -5.03 -15.94
CA ALA A 92 2.47 -5.12 -16.01
C ALA A 92 3.04 -4.40 -17.25
N LEU A 93 2.50 -4.71 -18.44
CA LEU A 93 2.93 -4.13 -19.71
C LEU A 93 2.65 -2.62 -19.80
N VAL A 94 1.44 -2.19 -19.44
CA VAL A 94 1.04 -0.78 -19.48
C VAL A 94 1.91 0.06 -18.54
N MET A 95 2.03 -0.37 -17.28
CA MET A 95 2.79 0.39 -16.28
C MET A 95 4.29 0.43 -16.63
N TYR A 96 4.86 -0.68 -17.11
CA TYR A 96 6.25 -0.69 -17.57
C TYR A 96 6.45 0.28 -18.75
N SER A 97 5.55 0.27 -19.73
CA SER A 97 5.62 1.15 -20.90
C SER A 97 5.47 2.64 -20.54
N LYS A 98 4.84 2.95 -19.40
CA LYS A 98 4.73 4.30 -18.82
C LYS A 98 5.91 4.68 -17.92
N GLY A 99 6.97 3.87 -17.88
CA GLY A 99 8.18 4.11 -17.08
C GLY A 99 8.13 3.58 -15.64
N SER A 100 7.00 3.04 -15.20
CA SER A 100 6.85 2.46 -13.85
C SER A 100 7.35 1.01 -13.86
N LYS A 101 8.67 0.82 -13.73
CA LYS A 101 9.31 -0.52 -13.81
C LYS A 101 9.03 -1.40 -12.60
N SER A 102 8.87 -0.83 -11.40
CA SER A 102 8.69 -1.57 -10.15
C SER A 102 7.39 -1.24 -9.42
N THR A 103 6.77 -2.23 -8.80
CA THR A 103 5.63 -2.03 -7.87
C THR A 103 6.10 -1.50 -6.51
N SER A 104 7.39 -1.63 -6.21
CA SER A 104 8.07 -1.08 -5.06
C SER A 104 8.41 0.40 -5.28
N LYS A 105 8.05 1.24 -4.31
CA LYS A 105 8.36 2.67 -4.25
C LYS A 105 9.64 2.95 -3.47
N PHE A 106 10.02 2.03 -2.58
CA PHE A 106 11.14 2.20 -1.66
C PHE A 106 12.06 0.99 -1.77
N GLU A 107 13.34 1.25 -1.97
CA GLU A 107 14.37 0.21 -2.06
C GLU A 107 14.82 -0.24 -0.67
N SER A 108 14.79 0.68 0.30
CA SER A 108 15.16 0.45 1.69
C SER A 108 14.23 1.13 2.68
N VAL A 109 14.34 0.73 3.95
CA VAL A 109 13.68 1.39 5.08
C VAL A 109 14.12 2.85 5.21
N LYS A 110 15.40 3.14 4.89
CA LYS A 110 15.94 4.50 4.90
C LYS A 110 15.22 5.39 3.89
N ASP A 111 14.96 4.87 2.69
CA ASP A 111 14.26 5.61 1.63
C ASP A 111 12.82 5.91 2.04
N TYR A 112 12.12 4.91 2.62
CA TYR A 112 10.79 5.11 3.17
C TYR A 112 10.77 6.26 4.18
N PHE A 113 11.62 6.22 5.21
CA PHE A 113 11.62 7.24 6.27
C PHE A 113 12.05 8.62 5.78
N SER A 114 12.80 8.71 4.68
CA SER A 114 13.18 9.97 4.06
C SER A 114 12.04 10.60 3.25
N SER A 115 11.05 9.80 2.85
CA SER A 115 9.89 10.25 2.05
C SER A 115 8.73 10.81 2.86
N ILE A 116 8.69 10.55 4.17
CA ILE A 116 7.58 10.94 5.05
C ILE A 116 7.94 12.15 5.90
N ASN A 117 6.95 12.81 6.50
CA ASN A 117 7.23 13.99 7.32
C ASN A 117 7.97 13.61 8.62
N LYS A 118 8.70 14.58 9.19
CA LYS A 118 9.59 14.37 10.35
C LYS A 118 8.84 13.88 11.60
N ALA A 119 7.63 14.40 11.84
CA ALA A 119 6.81 13.99 12.99
C ALA A 119 6.40 12.51 12.87
N GLN A 120 5.91 12.10 11.71
CA GLN A 120 5.56 10.71 11.42
C GLN A 120 6.76 9.79 11.56
N ALA A 121 7.90 10.16 10.98
CA ALA A 121 9.12 9.38 11.09
C ALA A 121 9.56 9.20 12.56
N LYS A 122 9.47 10.26 13.37
CA LYS A 122 9.79 10.21 14.80
C LYS A 122 8.83 9.29 15.57
N THR A 123 7.52 9.43 15.34
CA THR A 123 6.49 8.62 16.00
C THR A 123 6.61 7.14 15.67
N ILE A 124 6.76 6.79 14.38
CA ILE A 124 6.92 5.38 13.96
C ILE A 124 8.21 4.77 14.52
N LYS A 125 9.33 5.49 14.48
CA LYS A 125 10.59 5.00 15.07
C LYS A 125 10.49 4.80 16.58
N ALA A 126 9.82 5.71 17.29
CA ALA A 126 9.58 5.59 18.73
C ALA A 126 8.72 4.36 19.06
N LEU A 127 7.74 4.04 18.22
CA LEU A 127 6.89 2.85 18.37
C LEU A 127 7.65 1.55 18.08
N TYR A 128 8.48 1.50 17.05
CA TYR A 128 9.21 0.28 16.69
C TYR A 128 10.38 -0.03 17.61
N LYS A 129 11.10 0.99 18.09
CA LYS A 129 12.29 0.80 18.93
C LYS A 129 12.08 -0.16 20.12
N PRO A 130 11.03 -0.03 20.96
CA PRO A 130 10.81 -0.95 22.06
C PRO A 130 10.33 -2.34 21.60
N ILE A 131 9.57 -2.43 20.50
CA ILE A 131 9.09 -3.71 19.97
C ILE A 131 10.26 -4.55 19.43
N MET A 132 11.21 -3.94 18.73
CA MET A 132 12.39 -4.64 18.21
C MET A 132 13.27 -5.24 19.32
N LYS A 133 13.20 -4.72 20.55
CA LYS A 133 13.92 -5.27 21.71
C LYS A 133 13.27 -6.53 22.30
N LEU A 134 12.06 -6.89 21.86
CA LEU A 134 11.33 -8.04 22.42
C LEU A 134 11.90 -9.38 21.97
N HIS A 135 12.56 -9.43 20.81
CA HIS A 135 13.13 -10.65 20.26
C HIS A 135 14.23 -10.30 19.25
N LYS A 136 15.39 -10.97 19.35
CA LYS A 136 16.58 -10.66 18.54
C LYS A 136 16.39 -10.82 17.03
N ASP A 137 15.48 -11.72 16.63
CA ASP A 137 15.21 -12.03 15.22
C ASP A 137 14.08 -11.14 14.63
N ILE A 138 13.67 -10.08 15.34
CA ILE A 138 12.75 -9.09 14.78
C ILE A 138 13.52 -8.18 13.83
N GLU A 139 13.02 -8.10 12.61
CA GLU A 139 13.57 -7.24 11.59
C GLU A 139 12.59 -6.14 11.18
N LEU A 140 13.13 -4.95 10.97
CA LEU A 140 12.41 -3.86 10.30
C LEU A 140 12.72 -3.91 8.81
N THR A 141 11.69 -4.17 8.00
CA THR A 141 11.78 -4.23 6.54
C THR A 141 10.74 -3.32 5.88
N VAL A 142 10.76 -3.25 4.55
CA VAL A 142 9.67 -2.66 3.75
C VAL A 142 8.88 -3.79 3.10
N ALA A 143 7.59 -3.88 3.43
CA ALA A 143 6.63 -4.75 2.76
C ALA A 143 5.46 -3.90 2.27
N TRP A 144 5.03 -4.12 1.02
CA TRP A 144 3.94 -3.35 0.39
C TRP A 144 4.11 -1.83 0.48
N ASN A 145 5.35 -1.34 0.32
CA ASN A 145 5.70 0.08 0.43
C ASN A 145 5.44 0.70 1.81
N GLN A 146 5.39 -0.12 2.85
CA GLN A 146 5.24 0.29 4.24
C GLN A 146 6.36 -0.32 5.09
N PRO A 147 6.83 0.37 6.13
CA PRO A 147 7.73 -0.22 7.10
C PRO A 147 6.94 -1.23 7.93
N VAL A 148 7.53 -2.41 8.10
CA VAL A 148 6.91 -3.51 8.81
C VAL A 148 7.96 -4.21 9.67
N LEU A 149 7.60 -4.45 10.94
CA LEU A 149 8.31 -5.36 11.82
C LEU A 149 7.85 -6.79 11.53
N ARG A 150 8.80 -7.68 11.25
CA ARG A 150 8.57 -9.10 10.99
C ARG A 150 9.41 -9.98 11.92
N LEU A 151 8.93 -11.19 12.15
CA LEU A 151 9.66 -12.28 12.81
C LEU A 151 9.54 -13.52 11.93
N GLY A 152 10.67 -13.98 11.38
CA GLY A 152 10.68 -15.00 10.34
C GLY A 152 9.80 -14.58 9.15
N ASN A 153 8.87 -15.44 8.77
CA ASN A 153 7.93 -15.20 7.66
C ASN A 153 6.63 -14.49 8.09
N SER A 154 6.50 -14.13 9.36
CA SER A 154 5.29 -13.52 9.92
C SER A 154 5.46 -12.03 10.25
N TYR A 155 4.40 -11.25 10.09
CA TYR A 155 4.38 -9.83 10.43
C TYR A 155 3.86 -9.59 11.85
N ILE A 156 4.48 -8.62 12.53
CA ILE A 156 4.17 -8.20 13.89
C ILE A 156 3.44 -6.86 13.89
N PHE A 157 4.02 -5.83 13.24
CA PHE A 157 3.45 -4.50 13.22
C PHE A 157 3.85 -3.73 11.96
N GLY A 158 2.87 -3.14 11.27
CA GLY A 158 3.08 -2.29 10.09
C GLY A 158 2.58 -0.87 10.33
N ALA A 159 3.17 0.10 9.65
CA ALA A 159 2.73 1.48 9.70
C ALA A 159 2.55 2.07 8.29
N GLY A 160 1.34 2.54 7.98
CA GLY A 160 1.05 3.36 6.80
C GLY A 160 0.91 4.82 7.21
N VAL A 161 1.21 5.77 6.32
CA VAL A 161 1.03 7.20 6.59
C VAL A 161 0.03 7.81 5.62
N THR A 162 -0.74 8.77 6.12
CA THR A 162 -1.55 9.70 5.32
C THR A 162 -1.15 11.13 5.67
N ALA A 163 -1.77 12.15 5.06
CA ALA A 163 -1.54 13.52 5.49
C ALA A 163 -1.99 13.77 6.96
N LYS A 164 -3.04 13.08 7.43
CA LYS A 164 -3.71 13.38 8.69
C LYS A 164 -3.31 12.47 9.86
N TYR A 165 -2.93 11.23 9.57
CA TYR A 165 -2.69 10.21 10.59
C TYR A 165 -1.73 9.13 10.12
N ILE A 166 -1.18 8.38 11.08
CA ILE A 166 -0.48 7.12 10.87
C ILE A 166 -1.48 5.99 11.12
N LEU A 167 -1.52 5.00 10.23
CA LEU A 167 -2.33 3.81 10.34
C LEU A 167 -1.45 2.65 10.81
N LEU A 168 -1.80 2.03 11.94
CA LEU A 168 -1.06 0.91 12.50
C LEU A 168 -1.80 -0.40 12.30
N ASN A 169 -1.07 -1.45 11.94
CA ASN A 169 -1.60 -2.78 11.70
C ASN A 169 -0.84 -3.82 12.57
N PRO A 170 -1.49 -4.48 13.54
CA PRO A 170 -0.88 -5.56 14.33
C PRO A 170 -0.85 -6.92 13.60
N PHE A 171 -1.34 -6.99 12.35
CA PHE A 171 -1.43 -8.20 11.52
C PHE A 171 -2.16 -9.38 12.18
N SER A 172 -3.00 -9.09 13.18
CA SER A 172 -3.90 -10.06 13.81
C SER A 172 -5.14 -9.33 14.30
N LYS A 173 -6.30 -9.73 13.77
CA LYS A 173 -7.59 -9.20 14.21
C LYS A 173 -7.86 -9.57 15.67
N SER A 174 -7.52 -10.81 16.06
CA SER A 174 -7.65 -11.31 17.43
C SER A 174 -6.87 -10.43 18.41
N VAL A 175 -5.62 -10.08 18.08
CA VAL A 175 -4.81 -9.14 18.88
C VAL A 175 -5.46 -7.77 18.91
N LEU A 176 -5.88 -7.21 17.77
CA LEU A 176 -6.53 -5.89 17.77
C LEU A 176 -7.78 -5.85 18.67
N ASP A 177 -8.66 -6.85 18.54
CA ASP A 177 -9.90 -6.97 19.31
C ASP A 177 -9.60 -7.05 20.82
N LYS A 178 -8.57 -7.81 21.22
CA LYS A 178 -8.14 -7.97 22.62
C LYS A 178 -7.73 -6.64 23.27
N PHE A 179 -7.21 -5.69 22.48
CA PHE A 179 -6.75 -4.39 22.96
C PHE A 179 -7.71 -3.24 22.67
N SER A 180 -8.84 -3.49 22.01
CA SER A 180 -9.85 -2.49 21.61
C SER A 180 -10.27 -1.54 22.73
N LYS A 181 -10.49 -2.06 23.96
CA LYS A 181 -10.86 -1.25 25.13
C LYS A 181 -9.81 -0.22 25.56
N LYS A 182 -8.55 -0.37 25.12
CA LYS A 182 -7.45 0.58 25.38
C LYS A 182 -7.23 1.56 24.23
N LEU A 183 -8.01 1.43 23.15
CA LEU A 183 -7.92 2.24 21.93
C LEU A 183 -9.17 3.13 21.75
N THR A 184 -9.96 3.36 22.81
CA THR A 184 -11.26 4.04 22.73
C THR A 184 -11.18 5.47 22.18
N ASP A 185 -10.06 6.15 22.43
CA ASP A 185 -9.83 7.52 21.95
C ASP A 185 -9.28 7.55 20.51
N LEU A 186 -9.10 6.39 19.90
CA LEU A 186 -8.52 6.22 18.57
C LEU A 186 -9.54 5.62 17.61
N LYS A 187 -9.42 5.96 16.34
CA LYS A 187 -10.24 5.35 15.30
C LYS A 187 -9.74 3.93 15.03
N VAL A 188 -10.50 2.93 15.46
CA VAL A 188 -10.25 1.51 15.18
C VAL A 188 -11.06 1.06 13.95
N ASN A 189 -10.36 0.47 12.98
CA ASN A 189 -10.94 -0.18 11.80
C ASN A 189 -10.87 -1.71 11.95
N LYS A 190 -11.31 -2.44 10.93
CA LYS A 190 -11.37 -3.92 10.96
C LYS A 190 -10.03 -4.62 11.28
N HIS A 191 -8.92 -4.10 10.77
CA HIS A 191 -7.58 -4.69 10.91
C HIS A 191 -6.51 -3.71 11.37
N THR A 192 -6.88 -2.44 11.56
CA THR A 192 -5.95 -1.36 11.79
C THR A 192 -6.54 -0.35 12.76
N PHE A 193 -5.71 0.54 13.29
CA PHE A 193 -6.17 1.70 14.05
C PHE A 193 -5.33 2.93 13.68
N ALA A 194 -5.94 4.10 13.70
CA ALA A 194 -5.31 5.36 13.31
C ALA A 194 -4.85 6.14 14.54
N ILE A 195 -3.62 6.66 14.49
CA ILE A 195 -3.04 7.53 15.50
C ILE A 195 -2.65 8.89 14.88
N PRO A 196 -2.64 9.98 15.66
CA PRO A 196 -2.07 11.26 15.23
C PRO A 196 -0.62 11.15 14.74
N ASN A 197 -0.21 12.04 13.85
CA ASN A 197 1.15 12.04 13.27
C ASN A 197 2.25 12.22 14.33
N ASP A 198 1.95 12.95 15.40
CA ASP A 198 2.79 13.32 16.53
C ASP A 198 2.33 12.64 17.83
N TRP A 199 1.61 11.52 17.71
CA TRP A 199 1.05 10.80 18.85
C TRP A 199 2.10 10.51 19.93
N LYS A 200 1.78 10.86 21.18
CA LYS A 200 2.59 10.48 22.34
C LYS A 200 2.47 8.97 22.53
N VAL A 201 3.47 8.25 22.04
CA VAL A 201 3.49 6.78 22.01
C VAL A 201 3.27 6.20 23.41
N ASP A 202 2.19 5.43 23.57
CA ASP A 202 2.02 4.54 24.71
C ASP A 202 2.85 3.27 24.49
N GLU A 203 4.11 3.33 24.92
CA GLU A 203 5.05 2.22 24.77
C GLU A 203 4.55 0.92 25.41
N LYS A 204 3.88 1.00 26.58
CA LYS A 204 3.38 -0.17 27.29
C LYS A 204 2.29 -0.87 26.48
N LEU A 205 1.36 -0.11 25.92
CA LEU A 205 0.31 -0.63 25.05
C LEU A 205 0.89 -1.28 23.79
N MET A 206 1.82 -0.60 23.12
CA MET A 206 2.43 -1.10 21.89
C MET A 206 3.24 -2.38 22.10
N VAL A 207 4.04 -2.42 23.17
CA VAL A 207 4.79 -3.63 23.57
C VAL A 207 3.83 -4.77 23.92
N ALA A 208 2.74 -4.50 24.64
CA ALA A 208 1.78 -5.53 25.02
C ALA A 208 1.07 -6.14 23.80
N MET A 209 0.65 -5.32 22.82
CA MET A 209 0.10 -5.83 21.56
C MET A 209 1.13 -6.64 20.77
N ALA A 210 2.36 -6.14 20.65
CA ALA A 210 3.41 -6.85 19.93
C ALA A 210 3.76 -8.20 20.57
N LYS A 211 3.86 -8.26 21.91
CA LYS A 211 4.03 -9.53 22.63
C LYS A 211 2.89 -10.51 22.36
N ALA A 212 1.65 -10.04 22.36
CA ALA A 212 0.49 -10.88 22.05
C ALA A 212 0.58 -11.42 20.61
N ARG A 213 0.98 -10.59 19.64
CA ARG A 213 1.17 -11.03 18.26
C ARG A 213 2.34 -12.01 18.10
N ILE A 214 3.47 -11.75 18.75
CA ILE A 214 4.64 -12.65 18.75
C ILE A 214 4.26 -14.02 19.35
N ALA A 215 3.46 -14.03 20.43
CA ALA A 215 2.96 -15.26 21.03
C ALA A 215 1.99 -16.04 20.11
N GLU A 216 1.39 -15.43 19.09
CA GLU A 216 0.64 -16.16 18.05
C GLU A 216 1.57 -16.76 16.98
N ILE A 217 2.76 -16.19 16.78
CA ILE A 217 3.72 -16.57 15.73
C ILE A 217 4.63 -17.73 16.18
N ILE A 218 5.02 -17.75 17.45
CA ILE A 218 5.99 -18.73 18.00
C ILE A 218 5.31 -20.01 18.52
N LYS A 219 3.97 -20.04 18.57
CA LYS A 219 3.21 -21.26 18.90
C LYS A 219 3.38 -22.31 17.82
#